data_AF-A0AAV8ZK79-F1
#
_entry.id   AF-A0AAV8ZK79-F1
#
_cell.length_a   1.000
_cell.length_b   1.000
_cell.length_c   1.000
_cell.angle_alpha   90.00
_cell.angle_beta   90.00
_cell.angle_gamma   90.00
#
_symmetry.space_group_name_H-M   'P 1'
#
loop_
_entity.id
_entity.type
_entity.pdbx_description
1 polymer ?
#
loop_
_entity_poly.entity_id
_entity_poly.type
_entity_poly.pdbx_seq_one_letter_code
_entity_poly.pdbx_strand_id
1 'polypeptide(L)' 'MKQVLTALRFFGSGSYQSDIGCHVNHAVSQASVSRCIEEVSRALNLPGIFNRYAYLPENIQELTRVRNR' A
#
# COMPACT_ATOMS: atom_id res chain seq x y z
N MET A 1 10.51 -8.14 8.81
CA MET A 1 9.05 -8.19 9.12
C MET A 1 8.44 -6.86 9.61
N LYS A 2 9.14 -5.72 9.64
CA LYS A 2 8.53 -4.43 10.08
C LYS A 2 7.93 -3.59 8.94
N GLN A 3 8.44 -3.70 7.71
CA GLN A 3 8.09 -2.78 6.61
C GLN A 3 6.66 -2.95 6.08
N VAL A 4 6.22 -4.19 5.84
CA VAL A 4 4.85 -4.48 5.38
C VAL A 4 3.82 -4.07 6.42
N LEU A 5 4.08 -4.34 7.70
CA LEU A 5 3.18 -3.95 8.80
C LEU A 5 3.10 -2.42 8.96
N THR A 6 4.23 -1.71 8.83
CA THR A 6 4.27 -0.24 8.85
C THR A 6 3.48 0.35 7.68
N ALA A 7 3.67 -0.16 6.46
CA ALA A 7 2.93 0.30 5.28
C ALA A 7 1.43 -0.03 5.39
N LEU A 8 1.07 -1.23 5.86
CA LEU A 8 -0.32 -1.63 6.08
C LEU A 8 -1.01 -0.73 7.12
N ARG A 9 -0.32 -0.43 8.23
CA ARG A 9 -0.82 0.49 9.24
C ARG A 9 -1.07 1.87 8.64
N PHE A 10 -0.12 2.39 7.84
CA PHE A 10 -0.26 3.67 7.16
C PHE A 10 -1.45 3.70 6.18
N PHE A 11 -1.59 2.67 5.32
CA PHE A 11 -2.70 2.58 4.38
C PHE A 11 -4.07 2.48 5.06
N GLY A 12 -4.15 1.73 6.16
CA GLY A 12 -5.39 1.56 6.92
C GLY A 12 -5.76 2.76 7.78
N SER A 13 -4.77 3.51 8.29
CA SER A 13 -5.02 4.68 9.15
C SER A 13 -5.07 6.01 8.41
N GLY A 14 -4.69 6.05 7.13
CA GLY A 14 -4.69 7.25 6.29
C GLY A 14 -3.77 8.37 6.79
N SER A 15 -2.81 8.05 7.67
CA SER A 15 -2.15 9.05 8.50
C SER A 15 -1.00 9.76 7.78
N TYR A 16 -1.33 10.79 7.00
CA TYR A 16 -0.35 11.75 6.46
C TYR A 16 0.28 12.66 7.53
N GLN A 17 -0.24 12.67 8.77
CA GLN A 17 0.09 13.71 9.76
C GLN A 17 0.42 13.21 11.19
N SER A 18 0.20 11.95 11.55
CA SER A 18 0.43 11.50 12.94
C SER A 18 1.91 11.43 13.37
N ASP A 19 2.86 11.57 12.44
CA ASP A 19 4.31 11.55 12.75
C ASP A 19 4.97 12.95 12.73
N ILE A 20 4.22 14.03 12.53
CA ILE A 20 4.78 15.40 12.52
C ILE A 20 4.93 15.96 13.96
N GLY A 21 4.30 15.32 14.95
CA GLY A 21 4.30 15.76 16.34
C GLY A 21 4.78 14.70 17.33
N CYS A 22 6.09 14.55 17.46
CA CYS A 22 6.74 14.14 18.72
C CYS A 22 6.30 12.78 19.33
N HIS A 23 6.60 11.64 18.68
CA HIS A 23 6.66 10.37 19.40
C HIS A 23 8.09 10.09 19.89
N VAL A 24 8.41 10.67 21.05
CA VAL A 24 9.66 10.46 21.82
C VAL A 24 9.92 8.97 22.17
N ASN A 25 8.95 8.07 21.94
CA ASN A 25 8.98 6.67 22.39
C ASN A 25 8.79 5.60 21.30
N HIS A 26 8.86 5.93 20.00
CA HIS A 26 8.86 4.92 18.94
C HIS A 26 9.93 5.19 17.88
N ALA A 27 10.98 4.38 17.90
CA ALA A 27 12.21 4.54 17.10
C ALA A 27 12.04 4.19 15.62
N VAL A 28 11.15 4.87 14.90
CA VAL A 28 11.10 4.83 13.43
C VAL A 28 10.98 6.25 12.92
N SER A 29 12.01 6.73 12.23
CA SER A 29 11.98 8.06 11.63
C SER A 29 10.95 8.12 10.50
N GLN A 30 10.38 9.29 10.26
CA GLN A 30 9.44 9.53 9.15
C GLN A 30 10.04 9.09 7.80
N ALA A 31 11.34 9.35 7.57
CA ALA A 31 12.05 8.87 6.38
C ALA A 31 12.09 7.34 6.26
N SER A 32 12.09 6.61 7.37
CA SER A 32 12.02 5.15 7.38
C SER A 32 10.60 4.65 7.06
N VAL A 33 9.57 5.32 7.58
CA VAL A 33 8.16 5.05 7.22
C VAL A 33 7.93 5.32 5.73
N SER A 34 8.42 6.44 5.22
CA SER A 34 8.33 6.80 3.79
C SER A 34 8.95 5.73 2.89
N ARG A 35 10.17 5.28 3.21
CA ARG A 35 10.83 4.19 2.46
C ARG A 35 10.04 2.88 2.53
N CYS A 36 9.45 2.54 3.68
CA CYS A 36 8.59 1.35 3.79
C CYS A 36 7.37 1.44 2.88
N ILE A 37 6.71 2.59 2.84
CA ILE A 37 5.54 2.82 1.98
C ILE A 37 5.95 2.71 0.51
N GLU A 38 7.05 3.33 0.12
CA GLU A 38 7.56 3.30 -1.26
C GLU A 38 7.89 1.87 -1.70
N GLU A 39 8.66 1.13 -0.91
CA GLU A 39 9.06 -0.23 -1.24
C GLU A 39 7.86 -1.17 -1.33
N VAL A 40 6.91 -1.07 -0.39
CA VAL A 40 5.70 -1.90 -0.39
C VAL A 40 4.78 -1.52 -1.55
N SER A 41 4.60 -0.23 -1.83
CA SER A 41 3.83 0.24 -2.97
C SER A 41 4.42 -0.25 -4.29
N ARG A 42 5.74 -0.15 -4.45
CA ARG A 42 6.44 -0.66 -5.64
C ARG A 42 6.25 -2.17 -5.80
N ALA A 43 6.37 -2.94 -4.70
CA ALA A 43 6.16 -4.38 -4.73
C ALA A 43 4.72 -4.75 -5.09
N LEU A 44 3.72 -4.08 -4.51
CA LEU A 44 2.30 -4.33 -4.80
C LEU A 44 1.93 -4.01 -6.25
N ASN A 45 2.63 -3.08 -6.90
CA ASN A 45 2.41 -2.73 -8.32
C ASN A 45 3.21 -3.59 -9.31
N LEU A 46 4.01 -4.57 -8.85
CA LEU A 46 4.63 -5.52 -9.77
C LEU A 46 3.55 -6.42 -10.38
N PRO A 47 3.47 -6.58 -11.72
CA PRO A 47 2.45 -7.41 -12.35
C PRO A 47 2.41 -8.84 -11.81
N GLY A 48 3.56 -9.43 -11.48
CA GLY A 48 3.64 -10.78 -10.90
C GLY A 48 3.05 -10.90 -9.49
N ILE A 49 2.87 -9.79 -8.77
CA ILE A 49 2.21 -9.74 -7.47
C ILE A 49 0.77 -9.24 -7.64
N PHE A 50 0.57 -8.08 -8.28
CA PHE A 50 -0.76 -7.47 -8.44
C PHE A 50 -1.74 -8.41 -9.12
N ASN A 51 -1.39 -8.94 -10.30
CA ASN A 51 -2.29 -9.76 -11.12
C ASN A 51 -2.66 -11.09 -10.47
N ARG A 52 -1.96 -11.50 -9.40
CA ARG A 52 -2.31 -12.69 -8.61
C ARG A 52 -3.51 -12.44 -7.68
N TYR A 53 -3.66 -11.21 -7.18
CA TYR A 53 -4.65 -10.87 -6.16
C TYR A 53 -5.75 -9.95 -6.67
N ALA A 54 -5.48 -9.19 -7.72
CA ALA A 54 -6.43 -8.28 -8.33
C ALA A 54 -6.31 -8.34 -9.85
N TYR A 55 -7.44 -8.28 -10.54
CA TYR A 55 -7.50 -8.14 -11.99
C TYR A 55 -8.33 -6.90 -12.29
N LEU A 56 -7.72 -5.95 -13.01
CA LEU A 56 -8.41 -4.77 -13.49
C LEU A 56 -8.76 -4.98 -14.97
N PRO A 57 -10.04 -4.89 -15.36
CA PRO A 57 -10.44 -5.01 -16.75
C PRO A 57 -9.77 -3.94 -17.63
N GLU A 58 -9.23 -4.34 -18.77
CA GLU A 58 -8.55 -3.44 -19.69
C GLU A 58 -9.50 -2.80 -20.72
N ASN A 59 -10.71 -3.35 -20.85
CA ASN A 59 -11.71 -2.90 -21.79
C ASN A 59 -13.15 -3.06 -21.26
N ILE A 60 -14.09 -2.39 -21.93
CA ILE A 60 -15.52 -2.36 -21.55
C ILE A 60 -16.13 -3.76 -21.56
N GLN A 61 -15.67 -4.62 -22.46
CA GLN A 61 -16.16 -5.99 -22.61
C GLN A 61 -15.77 -6.83 -21.39
N GLU A 62 -14.50 -6.77 -20.97
CA GLU A 62 -14.00 -7.41 -19.75
C GLU A 62 -14.68 -6.85 -18.50
N LEU A 63 -14.85 -5.53 -18.42
CA LEU A 63 -15.54 -4.90 -17.30
C LEU A 63 -16.99 -5.38 -17.18
N THR A 64 -17.69 -5.48 -18.32
CA THR A 64 -19.06 -5.99 -18.36
C THR A 64 -19.14 -7.44 -17.93
N ARG A 65 -18.16 -8.28 -18.31
CA ARG A 65 -18.07 -9.68 -17.87
C ARG A 65 -17.85 -9.81 -16.37
N VAL A 66 -16.96 -9.00 -15.79
CA VAL A 66 -16.69 -9.02 -14.34
C VAL A 66 -17.88 -8.50 -13.54
N ARG A 67 -18.56 -7.44 -14.00
CA ARG A 67 -19.72 -6.84 -13.32
C ARG A 67 -20.94 -7.77 -13.26
N ASN A 68 -21.16 -8.55 -14.32
CA ASN A 68 -22.32 -9.42 -14.42
C ASN A 68 -22.06 -10.83 -13.82
N ARG A 69 -20.94 -11.01 -13.12
CA ARG A 69 -20.54 -12.26 -12.47
C ARG A 69 -20.91 -12.23 -10.99
#